data_AF-A0A6L7Y1U8-F1
#
_entry.id   AF-A0A6L7Y1U8-F1
#
_cell.length_a   1.000
_cell.length_b   1.000
_cell.length_c   1.000
_cell.angle_alpha   90.00
_cell.angle_beta   90.00
_cell.angle_gamma   90.00
#
_symmetry.space_group_name_H-M   'P 1'
#
loop_
_entity.id
_entity.type
_entity.pdbx_description
1 polymer ?
#
loop_
_entity_poly.entity_id
_entity_poly.type
_entity_poly.pdbx_seq_one_letter_code
_entity_poly.pdbx_strand_id
1 'polypeptide(L)'
;MRLGIRPTFRENNFTTYRSSSLKPVSDNASIFSAASIPALLFTAGVLLFPGQLSLADQSAEENLAPISKLCLAGEDCVGAKVNEAAAPVAAAPAPAAAPEPVAEPVQIAQADDGFDLQATYQMFCFACHSTGLSGAPLPGDVEAWAPRMEKGREEIIEIMNRGLNAMPPKGLCMTCTDDQLWELSQYMVTLEQ
;
A
#
# COMPACT_ATOMS: atom_id res chain seq x y z
N MET A 1 73.05 -2.37 0.10
CA MET A 1 71.99 -2.91 -0.78
C MET A 1 70.65 -2.82 -0.04
N ARG A 2 69.91 -1.70 -0.06
CA ARG A 2 68.71 -1.39 -0.87
C ARG A 2 67.88 -2.58 -1.40
N LEU A 3 66.62 -2.64 -0.96
CA LEU A 3 65.34 -2.98 -1.65
C LEU A 3 64.38 -3.59 -0.59
N GLY A 4 63.30 -2.98 -0.08
CA GLY A 4 62.51 -1.85 -0.55
C GLY A 4 61.30 -2.31 -1.36
N ILE A 5 60.31 -2.96 -0.74
CA ILE A 5 59.02 -3.31 -1.38
C ILE A 5 57.89 -2.62 -0.61
N ARG A 6 57.44 -1.50 -1.16
CA ARG A 6 56.17 -0.82 -0.80
C ARG A 6 55.05 -1.41 -1.66
N PRO A 7 53.84 -1.65 -1.12
CA PRO A 7 52.69 -1.96 -1.95
C PRO A 7 52.26 -0.69 -2.71
N THR A 8 52.10 -0.83 -4.02
CA THR A 8 51.63 0.20 -4.94
C THR A 8 50.12 0.41 -4.77
N PHE A 9 49.76 1.60 -4.27
CA PHE A 9 48.42 2.17 -4.35
C PHE A 9 48.09 2.42 -5.82
N ARG A 10 47.07 1.72 -6.35
CA ARG A 10 46.56 1.92 -7.70
C ARG A 10 45.64 3.15 -7.68
N GLU A 11 46.20 4.27 -8.10
CA GLU A 11 45.47 5.50 -8.41
C GLU A 11 44.60 5.28 -9.65
N ASN A 12 43.29 5.11 -9.47
CA ASN A 12 42.35 5.26 -10.57
C ASN A 12 41.97 6.74 -10.67
N ASN A 13 42.50 7.37 -11.72
CA ASN A 13 42.06 8.65 -12.26
C ASN A 13 40.53 8.68 -12.45
N PHE A 14 39.85 9.53 -11.68
CA PHE A 14 38.54 10.06 -12.09
C PHE A 14 38.45 11.55 -11.74
N THR A 15 39.43 12.32 -12.20
CA THR A 15 39.31 13.77 -12.28
C THR A 15 38.93 14.11 -13.71
N THR A 16 37.65 14.44 -13.92
CA THR A 16 37.08 15.40 -14.89
C THR A 16 35.66 14.98 -15.29
N TYR A 17 34.69 15.02 -14.37
CA TYR A 17 33.29 15.17 -14.78
C TYR A 17 33.03 16.66 -14.99
N ARG A 18 33.18 17.07 -16.24
CA ARG A 18 32.97 18.42 -16.74
C ARG A 18 31.51 18.80 -16.55
N SER A 19 31.28 19.75 -15.65
CA SER A 19 30.05 20.54 -15.54
C SER A 19 29.57 20.97 -16.93
N SER A 20 28.50 20.33 -17.38
CA SER A 20 27.78 20.70 -18.60
C SER A 20 26.44 21.26 -18.19
N SER A 21 26.44 22.58 -17.97
CA SER A 21 25.41 23.50 -18.42
C SER A 21 23.96 23.00 -18.28
N LEU A 22 23.40 23.23 -17.10
CA LEU A 22 21.97 23.33 -16.89
C LEU A 22 21.40 24.42 -17.82
N LYS A 23 20.49 24.03 -18.73
CA LYS A 23 19.61 24.97 -19.43
C LYS A 23 18.42 25.28 -18.51
N PRO A 24 18.03 26.55 -18.36
CA PRO A 24 16.81 26.91 -17.65
C PRO A 24 15.58 26.46 -18.46
N VAL A 25 14.69 25.69 -17.83
CA VAL A 25 13.33 25.45 -18.32
C VAL A 25 12.56 26.75 -18.06
N SER A 26 12.37 27.50 -19.14
CA SER A 26 11.60 28.74 -19.20
C SER A 26 10.10 28.45 -19.15
N ASP A 27 9.39 29.28 -18.40
CA ASP A 27 7.94 29.37 -18.25
C ASP A 27 7.17 29.33 -19.58
N ASN A 28 6.05 28.61 -19.64
CA ASN A 28 5.05 28.74 -20.70
C ASN A 28 3.68 29.14 -20.13
N ALA A 29 3.64 30.35 -19.57
CA ALA A 29 2.39 31.04 -19.37
C ALA A 29 1.76 31.46 -20.72
N SER A 30 0.47 31.19 -20.86
CA SER A 30 -0.49 31.93 -21.68
C SER A 30 -0.25 32.04 -23.19
N ILE A 31 -0.94 31.17 -23.94
CA ILE A 31 -1.40 31.52 -25.29
C ILE A 31 -2.90 31.22 -25.36
N PHE A 32 -3.69 32.20 -24.92
CA PHE A 32 -5.09 32.33 -25.34
C PHE A 32 -5.08 32.66 -26.84
N SER A 33 -5.60 31.75 -27.67
CA SER A 33 -5.97 32.10 -29.04
C SER A 33 -7.43 31.71 -29.24
N ALA A 34 -8.27 32.74 -29.22
CA ALA A 34 -9.66 32.69 -29.64
C ALA A 34 -9.70 32.43 -31.15
N ALA A 35 -10.28 31.31 -31.56
CA ALA A 35 -10.66 31.07 -32.94
C ALA A 35 -12.11 30.58 -32.96
N SER A 36 -12.98 31.51 -33.35
CA SER A 36 -14.39 31.30 -33.66
C SER A 36 -14.56 30.25 -34.75
N ILE A 37 -15.30 29.17 -34.48
CA ILE A 37 -15.80 28.25 -35.51
C ILE A 37 -17.32 28.48 -35.61
N PRO A 38 -17.84 28.78 -36.81
CA PRO A 38 -19.20 29.27 -37.01
C PRO A 38 -20.25 28.18 -36.80
N ALA A 39 -21.39 28.64 -36.27
CA ALA A 39 -22.64 27.91 -36.24
C ALA A 39 -23.06 27.47 -37.66
N LEU A 40 -23.12 26.16 -37.89
CA LEU A 40 -23.90 25.58 -38.99
C LEU A 40 -25.14 24.89 -38.42
N LEU A 41 -26.24 25.58 -38.69
CA LEU A 41 -27.63 25.16 -38.58
C LEU A 41 -27.83 23.78 -39.24
N PHE A 42 -28.17 22.76 -38.45
CA PHE A 42 -28.85 21.56 -38.93
C PHE A 42 -30.26 21.55 -38.33
N THR A 43 -31.14 22.34 -38.94
CA THR A 43 -32.57 22.34 -38.65
C THR A 43 -33.26 21.17 -39.36
N ALA A 44 -33.87 20.30 -38.55
CA ALA A 44 -35.18 19.66 -38.73
C ALA A 44 -35.39 18.54 -39.78
N GLY A 45 -35.91 17.41 -39.27
CA GLY A 45 -36.59 16.31 -39.98
C GLY A 45 -35.81 15.00 -39.86
N VAL A 46 -36.23 13.98 -39.12
CA VAL A 46 -37.55 13.32 -39.12
C VAL A 46 -37.76 12.63 -37.77
N LEU A 47 -38.88 12.96 -37.12
CA LEU A 47 -39.52 12.16 -36.07
C LEU A 47 -40.18 10.95 -36.73
N LEU A 48 -39.85 9.72 -36.28
CA LEU A 48 -40.73 8.53 -36.17
C LEU A 48 -39.89 7.25 -35.98
N PHE A 49 -39.48 6.97 -34.73
CA PHE A 49 -39.14 5.61 -34.29
C PHE A 49 -39.97 5.31 -33.04
N PRO A 50 -41.11 4.60 -33.15
CA PRO A 50 -41.79 4.06 -32.00
C PRO A 50 -41.15 2.70 -31.70
N GLY A 51 -40.27 2.63 -30.71
CA GLY A 51 -39.74 1.32 -30.30
C GLY A 51 -38.50 1.38 -29.45
N GLN A 52 -38.72 1.14 -28.15
CA GLN A 52 -37.76 0.55 -27.21
C GLN A 52 -36.71 1.50 -26.61
N LEU A 53 -37.23 2.39 -25.76
CA LEU A 53 -36.54 2.77 -24.54
C LEU A 53 -36.35 1.51 -23.68
N SER A 54 -35.21 0.83 -23.79
CA SER A 54 -34.77 -0.12 -22.76
C SER A 54 -33.79 0.60 -21.85
N LEU A 55 -34.33 1.43 -20.97
CA LEU A 55 -33.64 1.72 -19.71
C LEU A 55 -33.63 0.40 -18.95
N ALA A 56 -32.50 -0.31 -18.96
CA ALA A 56 -32.16 -1.13 -17.81
C ALA A 56 -32.00 -0.13 -16.65
N ASP A 57 -33.09 -0.01 -15.91
CA ASP A 57 -33.18 0.68 -14.64
C ASP A 57 -32.17 0.04 -13.68
N GLN A 58 -30.91 0.49 -13.69
CA GLN A 58 -29.97 0.25 -12.58
C GLN A 58 -30.32 1.24 -11.48
N SER A 59 -31.50 1.02 -10.89
CA SER A 59 -32.01 1.78 -9.76
C SER A 59 -31.21 1.42 -8.50
N ALA A 60 -31.06 2.44 -7.65
CA ALA A 60 -30.29 2.45 -6.40
C ALA A 60 -30.78 1.48 -5.30
N GLU A 61 -31.53 0.44 -5.67
CA GLU A 61 -31.96 -0.69 -4.84
C GLU A 61 -30.92 -1.84 -4.82
N GLU A 62 -29.93 -1.85 -5.72
CA GLU A 62 -28.88 -2.87 -5.75
C GLU A 62 -27.94 -2.81 -4.54
N ASN A 63 -27.75 -1.63 -3.93
CA ASN A 63 -26.90 -1.48 -2.74
C ASN A 63 -27.56 -1.93 -1.43
N LEU A 64 -28.87 -2.22 -1.44
CA LEU A 64 -29.61 -2.74 -0.27
C LEU A 64 -30.11 -4.18 -0.48
N ALA A 65 -29.87 -4.77 -1.64
CA ALA A 65 -30.17 -6.18 -1.87
C ALA A 65 -29.22 -7.05 -1.01
N PRO A 66 -29.72 -8.14 -0.41
CA PRO A 66 -28.84 -9.07 0.29
C PRO A 66 -27.81 -9.63 -0.68
N ILE A 67 -26.55 -9.67 -0.25
CA ILE A 67 -25.35 -10.24 -0.91
C ILE A 67 -25.50 -11.68 -1.45
N SER A 68 -26.67 -12.31 -1.32
CA SER A 68 -26.92 -13.71 -1.68
C SER A 68 -27.56 -13.92 -3.06
N LYS A 69 -27.54 -12.92 -3.95
CA LYS A 69 -27.90 -13.11 -5.37
C LYS A 69 -26.71 -12.84 -6.26
N LEU A 70 -26.07 -13.91 -6.73
CA LEU A 70 -25.07 -13.85 -7.78
C LEU A 70 -25.75 -14.30 -9.08
N CYS A 71 -25.84 -13.41 -10.06
CA CYS A 71 -26.40 -13.70 -11.37
C CYS A 71 -25.27 -13.71 -12.41
N LEU A 72 -25.17 -14.77 -13.22
CA LEU A 72 -24.36 -14.75 -14.43
C LEU A 72 -25.24 -14.37 -15.62
N ALA A 73 -24.67 -13.61 -16.56
CA ALA A 73 -25.40 -13.05 -17.69
C ALA A 73 -26.06 -14.15 -18.54
N GLY A 74 -27.40 -14.21 -18.50
CA GLY A 74 -28.21 -15.10 -19.34
C GLY A 74 -28.86 -16.28 -18.64
N GLU A 75 -28.67 -16.45 -17.32
CA GLU A 75 -29.33 -17.49 -16.53
C GLU A 75 -30.12 -16.89 -15.35
N ASP A 76 -31.16 -17.60 -14.90
CA ASP A 76 -31.95 -17.20 -13.75
C ASP A 76 -31.08 -17.12 -12.48
N CYS A 77 -31.14 -15.98 -11.78
CA CYS A 77 -30.39 -15.77 -10.55
C CYS A 77 -30.74 -16.83 -9.49
N VAL A 78 -29.73 -17.53 -8.96
CA VAL A 78 -29.89 -18.48 -7.86
C VAL A 78 -29.66 -17.78 -6.52
N GLY A 79 -30.63 -17.86 -5.61
CA GLY A 79 -30.52 -17.34 -4.25
C GLY A 79 -31.83 -17.45 -3.44
N ALA A 80 -31.75 -18.01 -2.24
CA ALA A 80 -32.91 -18.20 -1.36
C ALA A 80 -33.27 -16.91 -0.60
N LYS A 81 -34.58 -16.62 -0.51
CA LYS A 81 -35.14 -15.54 0.32
C LYS A 81 -34.87 -15.86 1.80
N VAL A 82 -34.07 -15.06 2.49
CA VAL A 82 -34.12 -14.99 3.96
C VAL A 82 -35.20 -13.98 4.31
N ASN A 83 -36.32 -14.48 4.83
CA ASN A 83 -37.41 -13.63 5.27
C ASN A 83 -37.09 -13.19 6.70
N GLU A 84 -36.95 -11.88 6.89
CA GLU A 84 -36.93 -11.26 8.22
C GLU A 84 -38.29 -11.52 8.89
N ALA A 85 -38.30 -12.32 9.96
CA ALA A 85 -39.37 -12.37 10.93
C ALA A 85 -38.74 -12.55 12.32
N ALA A 86 -38.39 -11.42 12.94
CA ALA A 86 -38.16 -11.37 14.37
C ALA A 86 -39.48 -11.62 15.10
N ALA A 87 -39.61 -12.80 15.70
CA ALA A 87 -40.57 -13.13 16.75
C ALA A 87 -39.80 -13.83 17.88
N PRO A 88 -40.20 -13.65 19.15
CA PRO A 88 -39.34 -13.84 20.30
C PRO A 88 -39.07 -15.33 20.53
N VAL A 89 -37.79 -15.68 20.67
CA VAL A 89 -37.39 -17.03 21.06
C VAL A 89 -37.73 -17.20 22.54
N ALA A 90 -38.79 -17.97 22.79
CA ALA A 90 -39.08 -18.53 24.10
C ALA A 90 -37.85 -19.30 24.60
N ALA A 91 -37.51 -19.10 25.87
CA ALA A 91 -36.39 -19.75 26.54
C ALA A 91 -36.53 -21.27 26.48
N ALA A 92 -35.60 -21.92 25.80
CA ALA A 92 -35.30 -23.35 25.90
C ALA A 92 -33.89 -23.49 26.51
N PRO A 93 -33.63 -24.55 27.30
CA PRO A 93 -32.58 -24.57 28.30
C PRO A 93 -31.16 -24.65 27.70
N ALA A 94 -30.22 -24.08 28.44
CA ALA A 94 -28.80 -24.03 28.13
C ALA A 94 -28.23 -25.39 27.70
N PRO A 95 -27.57 -25.49 26.53
CA PRO A 95 -26.72 -26.62 26.24
C PRO A 95 -25.47 -26.56 27.13
N ALA A 96 -25.22 -27.67 27.81
CA ALA A 96 -24.03 -27.90 28.60
C ALA A 96 -22.75 -27.67 27.76
N ALA A 97 -21.81 -26.95 28.38
CA ALA A 97 -20.38 -26.85 28.10
C ALA A 97 -19.88 -27.50 26.79
N ALA A 98 -19.66 -26.66 25.78
CA ALA A 98 -18.70 -26.97 24.73
C ALA A 98 -17.27 -26.76 25.27
N PRO A 99 -16.29 -27.63 24.95
CA PRO A 99 -14.93 -27.48 25.43
C PRO A 99 -14.29 -26.23 24.85
N GLU A 100 -13.66 -25.44 25.71
CA GLU A 100 -12.85 -24.29 25.33
C GLU A 100 -11.71 -24.73 24.39
N PRO A 101 -11.36 -23.95 23.35
CA PRO A 101 -10.10 -24.16 22.66
C PRO A 101 -8.99 -23.86 23.65
N VAL A 102 -8.37 -24.91 24.18
CA VAL A 102 -7.13 -24.84 24.92
C VAL A 102 -6.08 -24.21 24.01
N ALA A 103 -5.77 -22.94 24.28
CA ALA A 103 -4.62 -22.26 23.74
C ALA A 103 -3.37 -22.97 24.29
N GLU A 104 -2.79 -23.85 23.48
CA GLU A 104 -1.47 -24.39 23.75
C GLU A 104 -0.45 -23.23 23.70
N PRO A 105 0.49 -23.14 24.66
CA PRO A 105 1.54 -22.15 24.58
C PRO A 105 2.39 -22.46 23.34
N VAL A 106 2.34 -21.56 22.35
CA VAL A 106 3.29 -21.55 21.23
C VAL A 106 4.67 -21.36 21.83
N GLN A 107 5.47 -22.42 21.81
CA GLN A 107 6.87 -22.37 22.19
C GLN A 107 7.61 -21.58 21.12
N ILE A 108 8.08 -20.39 21.47
CA ILE A 108 8.94 -19.59 20.61
C ILE A 108 10.36 -20.12 20.79
N ALA A 109 10.83 -20.85 19.79
CA ALA A 109 12.20 -21.33 19.72
C ALA A 109 13.16 -20.13 19.76
N GLN A 110 14.23 -20.25 20.55
CA GLN A 110 15.32 -19.27 20.55
C GLN A 110 16.16 -19.42 19.27
N ALA A 111 16.58 -18.27 18.74
CA ALA A 111 17.46 -18.06 17.59
C ALA A 111 18.53 -19.15 17.45
N ASP A 112 18.55 -19.92 16.36
CA ASP A 112 18.61 -19.48 14.96
C ASP A 112 17.27 -19.61 14.18
N ASP A 113 16.47 -18.55 14.09
CA ASP A 113 15.00 -18.62 14.21
C ASP A 113 14.18 -18.34 12.93
N GLY A 114 14.77 -18.47 11.74
CA GLY A 114 14.00 -18.44 10.48
C GLY A 114 13.31 -17.10 10.17
N PHE A 115 13.78 -16.01 10.77
CA PHE A 115 13.34 -14.66 10.43
C PHE A 115 13.83 -14.29 9.03
N ASP A 116 12.91 -14.25 8.06
CA ASP A 116 13.19 -13.74 6.73
C ASP A 116 12.92 -12.23 6.70
N LEU A 117 14.00 -11.48 6.79
CA LEU A 117 14.00 -10.02 6.83
C LEU A 117 13.37 -9.41 5.57
N GLN A 118 13.68 -9.96 4.38
CA GLN A 118 13.12 -9.46 3.12
C GLN A 118 11.63 -9.77 3.04
N ALA A 119 11.23 -11.01 3.35
CA ALA A 119 9.80 -11.38 3.33
C ALA A 119 9.00 -10.58 4.36
N THR A 120 9.56 -10.33 5.53
CA THR A 120 8.92 -9.51 6.58
C THR A 120 8.75 -8.06 6.11
N TYR A 121 9.78 -7.46 5.50
CA TYR A 121 9.65 -6.14 4.88
C TYR A 121 8.54 -6.12 3.82
N GLN A 122 8.51 -7.10 2.94
CA GLN A 122 7.49 -7.20 1.88
C GLN A 122 6.08 -7.36 2.44
N MET A 123 5.92 -8.11 3.53
CA MET A 123 4.62 -8.38 4.13
C MET A 123 4.05 -7.18 4.90
N PHE A 124 4.89 -6.44 5.60
CA PHE A 124 4.42 -5.45 6.59
C PHE A 124 4.79 -4.00 6.26
N CYS A 125 5.98 -3.77 5.70
CA CYS A 125 6.53 -2.42 5.54
C CYS A 125 6.34 -1.88 4.12
N PHE A 126 6.41 -2.76 3.11
CA PHE A 126 6.46 -2.40 1.70
C PHE A 126 5.26 -1.58 1.23
N ALA A 127 4.06 -1.91 1.69
CA ALA A 127 2.82 -1.26 1.24
C ALA A 127 2.83 0.26 1.44
N CYS A 128 3.52 0.75 2.47
CA CYS A 128 3.64 2.18 2.73
C CYS A 128 4.98 2.75 2.27
N HIS A 129 6.07 2.05 2.54
CA HIS A 129 7.41 2.59 2.28
C HIS A 129 7.77 2.57 0.79
N SER A 130 7.31 1.60 -0.01
CA SER A 130 7.69 1.51 -1.44
C SER A 130 7.28 2.72 -2.28
N THR A 131 6.16 3.36 -1.94
CA THR A 131 5.62 4.51 -2.68
C THR A 131 5.64 5.80 -1.85
N GLY A 132 6.12 5.75 -0.60
CA GLY A 132 6.07 6.86 0.33
C GLY A 132 4.65 7.25 0.73
N LEU A 133 3.75 6.26 0.83
CA LEU A 133 2.35 6.47 1.17
C LEU A 133 2.23 7.27 2.47
N SER A 134 1.39 8.30 2.46
CA SER A 134 1.17 9.18 3.62
C SER A 134 2.46 9.83 4.18
N GLY A 135 3.47 10.03 3.33
CA GLY A 135 4.75 10.62 3.72
C GLY A 135 5.72 9.64 4.38
N ALA A 136 5.51 8.34 4.19
CA ALA A 136 6.50 7.34 4.58
C ALA A 136 7.83 7.58 3.83
N PRO A 137 9.00 7.42 4.49
CA PRO A 137 10.28 7.54 3.80
C PRO A 137 10.47 6.39 2.81
N LEU A 138 10.87 6.73 1.58
CA LEU A 138 11.19 5.76 0.54
C LEU A 138 12.46 4.97 0.91
N PRO A 139 12.55 3.66 0.61
CA PRO A 139 13.78 2.89 0.80
C PRO A 139 14.96 3.55 0.08
N GLY A 140 16.14 3.55 0.69
CA GLY A 140 17.36 4.11 0.10
C GLY A 140 17.40 5.64 -0.07
N ASP A 141 16.34 6.37 0.30
CA ASP A 141 16.35 7.83 0.28
C ASP A 141 17.22 8.36 1.45
N VAL A 142 18.51 8.52 1.17
CA VAL A 142 19.50 8.93 2.18
C VAL A 142 19.13 10.27 2.82
N GLU A 143 18.55 11.21 2.08
CA GLU A 143 18.17 12.52 2.60
C GLU A 143 16.99 12.40 3.59
N ALA A 144 16.01 11.53 3.30
CA ALA A 144 14.93 11.24 4.22
C ALA A 144 15.41 10.45 5.45
N TRP A 145 16.28 9.45 5.27
CA TRP A 145 16.70 8.55 6.34
C TRP A 145 17.77 9.12 7.28
N ALA A 146 18.70 9.95 6.80
CA ALA A 146 19.79 10.49 7.62
C ALA A 146 19.30 11.12 8.96
N PRO A 147 18.40 12.12 8.97
CA PRO A 147 17.93 12.73 10.22
C PRO A 147 17.08 11.78 11.08
N ARG A 148 16.56 10.70 10.50
CA ARG A 148 15.81 9.67 11.24
C ARG A 148 16.76 8.75 11.97
N MET A 149 17.83 8.31 11.30
CA MET A 149 18.83 7.41 11.87
C MET A 149 19.71 8.09 12.95
N GLU A 150 19.85 9.41 12.92
CA GLU A 150 20.53 10.20 13.97
C GLU A 150 19.91 10.08 15.36
N LYS A 151 18.62 9.71 15.45
CA LYS A 151 17.93 9.45 16.72
C LYS A 151 18.50 8.27 17.50
N GLY A 152 19.22 7.39 16.82
CA GLY A 152 19.74 6.17 17.40
C GLY A 152 18.69 5.07 17.55
N ARG A 153 19.16 3.87 17.87
CA ARG A 153 18.37 2.65 17.88
C ARG A 153 17.21 2.71 18.86
N GLU A 154 17.49 3.12 20.09
CA GLU A 154 16.52 3.07 21.19
C GLU A 154 15.29 3.92 20.89
N GLU A 155 15.49 5.16 20.43
CA GLU A 155 14.39 6.06 20.09
C GLU A 155 13.61 5.56 18.86
N ILE A 156 14.29 5.03 17.85
CA ILE A 156 13.64 4.46 16.66
C ILE A 156 12.75 3.29 17.03
N ILE A 157 13.24 2.36 17.85
CA ILE A 157 12.45 1.21 18.31
C ILE A 157 11.26 1.66 19.16
N GLU A 158 11.43 2.67 20.03
CA GLU A 158 10.33 3.20 20.81
C GLU A 158 9.25 3.84 19.91
N ILE A 159 9.67 4.59 18.88
CA ILE A 159 8.79 5.14 17.84
C ILE A 159 8.06 4.02 17.09
N MET A 160 8.78 2.98 16.67
CA MET A 160 8.19 1.85 15.96
C MET A 160 7.16 1.13 16.83
N ASN A 161 7.48 0.84 18.07
CA ASN A 161 6.57 0.17 19.00
C ASN A 161 5.30 0.97 19.28
N ARG A 162 5.39 2.30 19.40
CA ARG A 162 4.20 3.15 19.65
C ARG A 162 3.45 3.56 18.37
N GLY A 163 4.10 3.52 17.22
CA GLY A 163 3.61 4.09 15.95
C GLY A 163 3.89 5.60 15.83
N LEU A 164 3.86 6.13 14.61
CA LEU A 164 4.07 7.56 14.34
C LEU A 164 3.31 8.02 13.11
N ASN A 165 2.50 9.07 13.26
CA ASN A 165 1.65 9.58 12.19
C ASN A 165 0.75 8.47 11.61
N ALA A 166 0.88 8.19 10.30
CA ALA A 166 0.19 7.12 9.61
C ALA A 166 0.85 5.74 9.77
N MET A 167 2.05 5.66 10.38
CA MET A 167 2.71 4.39 10.65
C MET A 167 2.12 3.75 11.93
N PRO A 168 1.43 2.60 11.83
CA PRO A 168 0.85 1.94 12.97
C PRO A 168 1.95 1.35 13.89
N PRO A 169 1.60 0.99 15.14
CA PRO A 169 2.48 0.25 16.03
C PRO A 169 3.16 -0.93 15.33
N LYS A 170 4.46 -1.08 15.56
CA LYS A 170 5.36 -2.11 15.00
C LYS A 170 5.31 -2.26 13.48
N GLY A 171 4.84 -1.24 12.76
CA GLY A 171 4.66 -1.31 11.31
C GLY A 171 3.80 -2.51 10.89
N LEU A 172 2.79 -2.88 11.69
CA LEU A 172 1.94 -4.07 11.54
C LEU A 172 2.59 -5.42 11.87
N CYS A 173 3.91 -5.49 12.10
CA CYS A 173 4.57 -6.73 12.53
C CYS A 173 4.48 -6.92 14.05
N MET A 174 3.34 -7.41 14.54
CA MET A 174 3.11 -7.58 15.98
C MET A 174 4.02 -8.62 16.63
N THR A 175 4.49 -9.59 15.85
CA THR A 175 5.40 -10.65 16.28
C THR A 175 6.87 -10.27 16.21
N CYS A 176 7.22 -9.16 15.54
CA CYS A 176 8.62 -8.75 15.42
C CYS A 176 9.21 -8.39 16.78
N THR A 177 10.42 -8.87 17.08
CA THR A 177 11.18 -8.39 18.23
C THR A 177 11.76 -6.99 17.95
N ASP A 178 12.22 -6.31 18.99
CA ASP A 178 12.89 -5.00 18.83
C ASP A 178 14.14 -5.10 17.95
N ASP A 179 14.87 -6.22 18.02
CA ASP A 179 16.01 -6.48 17.14
C ASP A 179 15.59 -6.63 15.68
N GLN A 180 14.52 -7.38 15.42
CA GLN A 180 13.97 -7.54 14.07
C GLN A 180 13.43 -6.24 13.49
N LEU A 181 12.79 -5.40 14.31
CA LEU A 181 12.37 -4.05 13.91
C LEU A 181 13.57 -3.16 13.58
N TRP A 182 14.66 -3.28 14.33
CA TRP A 182 15.89 -2.54 14.05
C TRP A 182 16.51 -3.01 12.73
N GLU A 183 16.58 -4.32 12.49
CA GLU A 183 17.08 -4.88 11.23
C GLU A 183 16.25 -4.45 10.02
N LEU A 184 14.92 -4.44 10.14
CA LEU A 184 14.02 -3.91 9.09
C LEU A 184 14.27 -2.43 8.82
N SER A 185 14.54 -1.63 9.87
CA SER A 185 14.86 -0.21 9.71
C SER A 185 16.15 -0.02 8.90
N GLN A 186 17.19 -0.80 9.21
CA GLN A 186 18.45 -0.76 8.50
C GLN A 186 18.31 -1.27 7.06
N TYR A 187 17.51 -2.32 6.85
CA TYR A 187 17.21 -2.82 5.51
C TYR A 187 16.60 -1.74 4.63
N MET A 188 15.63 -0.98 5.13
CA MET A 188 15.02 0.11 4.35
C MET A 188 16.02 1.22 4.01
N VAL A 189 16.99 1.48 4.87
CA VAL A 189 18.03 2.50 4.63
C VAL A 189 19.02 2.02 3.56
N THR A 190 19.32 0.72 3.51
CA THR A 190 20.33 0.15 2.59
C THR A 190 19.76 -0.37 1.28
N LEU A 191 18.45 -0.45 1.12
CA LEU A 191 17.79 -0.79 -0.14
C LEU A 191 18.14 0.28 -1.19
N GLU A 192 19.07 -0.02 -2.09
CA GLU A 192 19.34 0.79 -3.27
C GLU A 192 18.13 0.68 -4.24
N GLN A 193 17.61 1.83 -4.68
CA GLN A 193 16.51 1.93 -5.65
C GLN A 193 17.00 1.95 -7.09
#